data_AF-A0A2E2MPR9-F1
#
_entry.id   AF-A0A2E2MPR9-F1
#
_cell.length_a   1.000
_cell.length_b   1.000
_cell.length_c   1.000
_cell.angle_alpha   90.00
_cell.angle_beta   90.00
_cell.angle_gamma   90.00
#
_symmetry.space_group_name_H-M   'P 1'
#
loop_
_entity.id
_entity.type
_entity.pdbx_description
1 polymer ?
#
loop_
_entity_poly.entity_id
_entity_poly.type
_entity_poly.pdbx_seq_one_letter_code
_entity_poly.pdbx_strand_id
1 'polypeptide(L)'
;MEPLNSVILDFKAFVKEGEEELAPFSLLVIKPGYEEGRGYFCSVICTYLRAKPFQIFGVDEAQACELSIDFIRQMLEGQAELVDADGNPVDLPEIVWDEQA
;
A
#
# COMPACT_ATOMS: atom_id res chain seq x y z
N MET A 1 16.84 11.91 -0.09
CA MET A 1 16.72 10.54 -0.64
C MET A 1 16.80 9.60 0.54
N GLU A 2 15.65 9.24 1.11
CA GLU A 2 15.58 8.22 2.16
C GLU A 2 15.92 6.85 1.54
N PRO A 3 16.64 5.98 2.26
CA PRO A 3 17.19 4.76 1.68
C PRO A 3 16.08 3.75 1.38
N LEU A 4 16.30 2.96 0.33
CA LEU A 4 15.51 1.78 -0.06
C LEU A 4 15.29 0.77 1.10
N ASN A 5 16.06 0.87 2.19
CA ASN A 5 15.97 0.04 3.40
C ASN A 5 14.77 0.38 4.32
N SER A 6 13.89 1.29 3.90
CA SER A 6 12.71 1.67 4.67
C SER A 6 11.42 1.09 4.08
N VAL A 7 11.45 0.39 2.96
CA VAL A 7 10.24 -0.17 2.35
C VAL A 7 9.87 -1.48 3.05
N ILE A 8 8.65 -1.56 3.59
CA ILE A 8 8.10 -2.76 4.25
C ILE A 8 7.16 -3.54 3.34
N LEU A 9 6.70 -2.92 2.25
CA LEU A 9 5.98 -3.59 1.18
C LEU A 9 6.32 -2.97 -0.18
N ASP A 10 6.74 -3.80 -1.14
CA ASP A 10 6.77 -3.47 -2.57
C ASP A 10 5.91 -4.47 -3.33
N PHE A 11 4.69 -4.04 -3.69
CA PHE A 11 3.72 -4.85 -4.39
C PHE A 11 3.47 -4.30 -5.80
N LYS A 12 3.56 -5.17 -6.79
CA LYS A 12 3.34 -4.85 -8.21
C LYS A 12 2.34 -5.84 -8.79
N ALA A 13 1.36 -5.29 -9.49
CA ALA A 13 0.31 -6.04 -10.16
C ALA A 13 -0.19 -5.24 -11.37
N PHE A 14 -1.26 -5.72 -11.99
CA PHE A 14 -2.05 -4.96 -12.93
C PHE A 14 -3.43 -4.70 -12.34
N VAL A 15 -4.01 -3.56 -12.65
CA VAL A 15 -5.43 -3.27 -12.42
C VAL A 15 -6.17 -3.57 -13.71
N LYS A 16 -7.28 -4.30 -13.59
CA LYS A 16 -8.23 -4.56 -14.67
C LYS A 16 -9.48 -3.70 -14.48
N GLU A 17 -9.66 -2.72 -15.36
CA GLU A 17 -10.86 -1.86 -15.42
C GLU A 17 -11.70 -2.26 -16.64
N GLY A 18 -12.67 -3.16 -16.44
CA GLY A 18 -13.50 -3.69 -17.53
C GLY A 18 -12.85 -4.86 -18.30
N GLU A 19 -13.26 -5.06 -19.56
CA GLU A 19 -12.92 -6.29 -20.30
C GLU A 19 -11.52 -6.30 -20.94
N GLU A 20 -10.92 -5.15 -21.26
CA GLU A 20 -9.70 -5.11 -22.10
C GLU A 20 -8.59 -4.16 -21.64
N GLU A 21 -8.77 -3.35 -20.58
CA GLU A 21 -7.73 -2.41 -20.14
C GLU A 21 -6.99 -2.92 -18.89
N LEU A 22 -5.70 -3.24 -19.07
CA LEU A 22 -4.76 -3.51 -17.99
C LEU A 22 -3.87 -2.29 -17.77
N ALA A 23 -3.92 -1.73 -16.57
CA ALA A 23 -3.05 -0.64 -16.14
C ALA A 23 -2.03 -1.15 -15.11
N PRO A 24 -0.77 -0.69 -15.14
CA PRO A 24 0.22 -1.07 -14.14
C PRO A 24 -0.16 -0.53 -12.76
N PHE A 25 -0.13 -1.41 -11.75
CA PHE A 25 -0.36 -1.06 -10.35
C PHE A 25 0.94 -1.23 -9.55
N SER A 26 1.30 -0.20 -8.80
CA SER A 26 2.42 -0.24 -7.87
C SER A 26 1.97 0.33 -6.54
N LEU A 27 2.24 -0.43 -5.48
CA LEU A 27 2.04 -0.04 -4.10
C LEU A 27 3.36 -0.20 -3.34
N LEU A 28 3.83 0.90 -2.77
CA LEU A 28 4.93 0.90 -1.82
C LEU A 28 4.41 1.38 -0.46
N VAL A 29 4.73 0.64 0.59
CA VAL A 29 4.52 1.08 1.97
C VAL A 29 5.88 1.18 2.64
N ILE A 30 6.14 2.33 3.25
CA ILE A 30 7.37 2.63 3.97
C ILE A 30 7.12 2.36 5.46
N LYS A 31 8.17 1.89 6.14
CA LYS A 31 8.22 1.60 7.58
C LYS A 31 7.61 2.73 8.38
N PRO A 32 6.94 2.40 9.49
CA PRO A 32 6.28 3.39 10.31
C PRO A 32 7.30 4.40 10.86
N GLY A 33 6.92 5.66 10.78
CA GLY A 33 7.58 6.78 11.45
C GLY A 33 6.69 7.37 12.54
N TYR A 34 7.22 8.32 13.28
CA TYR A 34 6.48 9.06 14.30
C TYR A 34 6.50 10.56 13.98
N GLU A 35 5.33 11.19 14.01
CA GLU A 35 5.17 12.64 13.86
C GLU A 35 4.63 13.23 15.17
N GLU A 36 5.37 14.16 15.78
CA GLU A 36 4.97 14.82 17.02
C GLU A 36 3.61 15.52 16.84
N GLY A 37 2.65 15.20 17.71
CA GLY A 37 1.29 15.75 17.66
C GLY A 37 0.33 15.04 16.72
N ARG A 38 0.78 14.07 15.90
CA ARG A 38 -0.11 13.24 15.05
C ARG A 38 -0.02 11.74 15.31
N GLY A 39 1.10 11.25 15.83
CA GLY A 39 1.28 9.84 16.17
C GLY A 39 2.09 9.06 15.14
N TYR A 40 1.91 7.74 15.15
CA TYR A 40 2.61 6.83 14.24
C TYR A 40 1.97 6.82 12.86
N PHE A 41 2.78 6.72 11.82
CA PHE A 41 2.30 6.72 10.44
C PHE A 41 3.13 5.85 9.51
N CYS A 42 2.49 5.30 8.49
CA CYS A 42 3.17 4.74 7.33
C CYS A 42 3.00 5.69 6.13
N SER A 43 4.07 5.87 5.36
CA SER A 43 4.01 6.59 4.08
C SER A 43 3.68 5.60 2.98
N VAL A 44 2.60 5.86 2.26
CA VAL A 44 2.08 5.03 1.17
C VAL A 44 2.27 5.75 -0.15
N ILE A 45 2.79 5.01 -1.14
CA ILE A 45 2.97 5.47 -2.51
C ILE A 45 2.20 4.51 -3.41
N CYS A 46 1.09 4.99 -3.97
CA CYS A 46 0.27 4.25 -4.92
C CYS A 46 -0.19 5.21 -6.01
N THR A 47 0.52 5.21 -7.14
CA THR A 47 0.28 6.17 -8.24
C THR A 47 -1.07 6.00 -8.91
N TYR A 48 -1.66 4.80 -8.80
CA TYR A 48 -3.01 4.51 -9.27
C TYR A 48 -4.06 5.31 -8.48
N LEU A 49 -3.97 5.33 -7.14
CA LEU A 49 -4.92 6.03 -6.29
C LEU A 49 -4.61 7.53 -6.15
N ARG A 50 -3.33 7.89 -6.01
CA ARG A 50 -2.88 9.27 -5.82
C ARG A 50 -1.51 9.52 -6.44
N ALA A 51 -1.38 10.63 -7.16
CA ALA A 51 -0.13 11.05 -7.76
C ALA A 51 0.99 11.39 -6.76
N LYS A 52 0.64 11.74 -5.51
CA LYS A 52 1.59 12.08 -4.44
C LYS A 52 1.55 11.05 -3.31
N PRO A 53 2.68 10.79 -2.64
CA PRO A 53 2.70 10.01 -1.40
C PRO A 53 1.75 10.60 -0.36
N PHE A 54 1.17 9.74 0.47
CA PHE A 54 0.30 10.15 1.57
C PHE A 54 0.58 9.30 2.81
N GLN A 55 0.18 9.81 3.97
CA GLN A 55 0.42 9.18 5.26
C GLN A 55 -0.88 8.59 5.80
N ILE A 56 -0.80 7.38 6.34
CA ILE A 56 -1.86 6.73 7.09
C ILE A 56 -1.40 6.61 8.54
N PHE A 57 -2.22 7.12 9.47
CA PHE A 57 -1.88 7.22 10.88
C PHE A 57 -2.54 6.12 11.69
N GLY A 58 -1.82 5.60 12.68
CA GLY A 58 -2.30 4.64 13.68
C GLY A 58 -1.89 5.06 15.09
N VAL A 59 -2.47 4.39 16.09
CA VAL A 59 -2.12 4.59 17.51
C VAL A 59 -0.74 4.04 17.86
N ASP A 60 -0.26 3.07 17.09
CA ASP A 60 1.07 2.45 17.16
C ASP A 60 1.56 2.08 15.75
N GLU A 61 2.80 1.61 15.63
CA GLU A 61 3.44 1.18 14.39
C GLU A 61 2.67 0.07 13.66
N ALA A 62 2.20 -0.92 14.40
CA ALA A 62 1.53 -2.08 13.84
C ALA A 62 0.17 -1.69 13.25
N GLN A 63 -0.58 -0.88 13.96
CA GLN A 63 -1.84 -0.34 13.46
C GLN A 63 -1.63 0.58 12.27
N ALA A 64 -0.59 1.42 12.25
CA ALA A 64 -0.30 2.27 11.08
C ALA A 64 -0.02 1.43 9.82
N CYS A 65 0.66 0.29 9.97
CA CYS A 65 0.90 -0.67 8.90
C CYS A 65 -0.39 -1.36 8.43
N GLU A 66 -1.19 -1.88 9.37
CA GLU A 66 -2.46 -2.54 9.09
C GLU A 66 -3.41 -1.60 8.35
N LEU A 67 -3.65 -0.41 8.90
CA LEU A 67 -4.52 0.60 8.32
C LEU A 67 -4.06 1.05 6.92
N SER A 68 -2.76 1.01 6.64
CA SER A 68 -2.24 1.35 5.32
C SER A 68 -2.74 0.39 4.25
N ILE A 69 -2.77 -0.92 4.55
CA ILE A 69 -3.28 -1.92 3.59
C ILE A 69 -4.79 -1.91 3.53
N ASP A 70 -5.47 -1.82 4.68
CA ASP A 70 -6.92 -1.76 4.71
C ASP A 70 -7.46 -0.55 3.96
N PHE A 71 -6.79 0.60 4.05
CA PHE A 71 -7.13 1.77 3.25
C PHE A 71 -7.04 1.48 1.74
N ILE A 72 -5.95 0.86 1.27
CA ILE A 72 -5.80 0.55 -0.17
C ILE A 72 -6.84 -0.49 -0.60
N ARG A 73 -7.09 -1.51 0.23
CA ARG A 73 -8.11 -2.54 -0.04
C ARG A 73 -9.49 -1.92 -0.21
N GLN A 74 -9.90 -1.05 0.71
CA GLN A 74 -11.18 -0.34 0.63
C GLN A 74 -11.26 0.59 -0.59
N MET A 75 -10.14 1.22 -0.97
CA MET A 75 -10.09 2.07 -2.15
C MET A 75 -10.18 1.30 -3.47
N LEU A 76 -9.78 0.02 -3.50
CA LEU A 76 -9.91 -0.83 -4.69
C LEU A 76 -11.26 -1.54 -4.76
N GLU A 77 -11.88 -1.81 -3.60
CA GLU A 77 -13.16 -2.50 -3.51
C GLU A 77 -14.24 -1.80 -4.36
N GLY A 78 -14.78 -2.52 -5.34
CA GLY A 78 -15.81 -2.02 -6.25
C GLY A 78 -15.32 -1.06 -7.35
N GLN A 79 -14.02 -0.76 -7.42
CA GLN A 79 -13.42 0.11 -8.45
C GLN A 79 -12.56 -0.68 -9.43
N ALA A 80 -11.74 -1.61 -8.95
CA ALA A 80 -10.74 -2.29 -9.74
C ALA A 80 -10.46 -3.72 -9.23
N GLU A 81 -10.14 -4.63 -10.14
CA GLU A 81 -9.60 -5.95 -9.80
C GLU A 81 -8.09 -5.96 -10.01
N LEU A 82 -7.34 -6.42 -9.01
CA LEU A 82 -5.90 -6.64 -9.15
C LEU A 82 -5.66 -8.02 -9.77
N VAL A 83 -4.82 -8.06 -10.81
CA VAL A 83 -4.45 -9.30 -11.51
C VAL A 83 -2.94 -9.40 -11.71
N ASP A 84 -2.44 -10.62 -11.87
CA ASP A 84 -1.07 -10.88 -12.29
C ASP A 84 -0.86 -10.69 -13.80
N ALA A 85 0.34 -11.01 -14.29
CA ALA A 85 0.68 -10.88 -15.72
C ALA A 85 -0.08 -11.86 -16.63
N ASP A 86 -0.63 -12.94 -16.07
CA ASP A 86 -1.44 -13.94 -16.77
C ASP A 86 -2.95 -13.61 -16.67
N GLY A 87 -3.31 -12.54 -15.96
CA GLY A 87 -4.69 -12.11 -15.76
C GLY A 87 -5.42 -12.85 -14.64
N ASN A 88 -4.70 -13.57 -13.77
CA ASN A 88 -5.30 -14.22 -12.61
C ASN A 88 -5.48 -13.20 -11.47
N PRO A 89 -6.60 -13.23 -10.73
CA PRO A 89 -6.81 -12.35 -9.58
C PRO A 89 -5.71 -12.51 -8.52
N VAL A 90 -5.24 -11.39 -7.98
CA VAL A 90 -4.28 -11.34 -6.88
C VAL A 90 -4.78 -10.45 -5.76
N ASP A 91 -4.60 -10.88 -4.53
CA ASP A 91 -4.92 -10.08 -3.35
C ASP A 91 -3.75 -9.22 -2.91
N LEU A 92 -4.07 -8.09 -2.26
CA LEU A 92 -3.05 -7.33 -1.54
C LEU A 92 -2.53 -8.15 -0.34
N PRO A 93 -1.20 -8.24 -0.17
CA PRO A 93 -0.62 -8.90 0.98
C PRO A 93 -0.91 -8.11 2.26
N GLU A 94 -0.94 -8.82 3.38
CA GLU A 94 -0.99 -8.20 4.71
C GLU A 94 0.40 -7.66 5.10
N ILE A 95 0.43 -6.55 5.85
CA ILE A 95 1.65 -6.09 6.49
C ILE A 95 1.57 -6.44 7.97
N VAL A 96 2.37 -7.43 8.38
CA VAL A 96 2.60 -7.73 9.79
C VAL A 96 3.86 -6.98 10.20
N TRP A 97 3.70 -5.94 11.02
CA TRP A 97 4.85 -5.22 11.57
C TRP A 97 5.46 -6.02 12.72
N ASP A 98 6.70 -6.47 12.53
CA ASP A 98 7.52 -7.03 13.59
C ASP A 98 8.77 -6.17 13.73
N GLU A 99 8.97 -5.57 14.91
CA GLU A 99 10.05 -4.63 15.19
C GLU A 99 11.45 -5.29 15.08
N GLN A 100 11.54 -6.62 14.98
CA GLN A 100 12.79 -7.38 15.01
C GLN A 100 13.29 -7.89 13.64
N ALA A 101 12.69 -7.47 12.52
CA ALA A 101 13.13 -7.84 11.17
C ALA A 101 14.23 -6.93 10.60
#